data_AF-A0A838P1X5-F1
#
_entry.id   AF-A0A838P1X5-F1
#
_cell.length_a   1.000
_cell.length_b   1.000
_cell.length_c   1.000
_cell.angle_alpha   90.00
_cell.angle_beta   90.00
_cell.angle_gamma   90.00
#
_symmetry.space_group_name_H-M   'P 1'
#
loop_
_entity.id
_entity.type
_entity.pdbx_description
1 polymer ?
#
loop_
_entity_poly.entity_id
_entity_poly.type
_entity_poly.pdbx_seq_one_letter_code
_entity_poly.pdbx_strand_id
1 'polypeptide(L)'
;MPQIPKGLARVVGVLSVAAGIIAPFHTTASAQAAPTLLHWPDPTYEARRQCRGNFSVADLESYLSRVQVARSLPGTGDVVLDRDSRCIRVPVQTVGTGRLVELVLRGVAVPRRAVLLELQSRSRASRT
;
A
#
# COMPACT_ATOMS: atom_id res chain seq x y z
N MET A 1 -35.38 -30.32 45.56
CA MET A 1 -36.41 -29.37 45.11
C MET A 1 -36.61 -29.56 43.61
N PRO A 2 -37.85 -29.82 43.14
CA PRO A 2 -38.20 -30.00 41.74
C PRO A 2 -38.43 -28.65 41.04
N GLN A 3 -38.44 -28.62 39.70
CA GLN A 3 -39.47 -27.98 38.85
C GLN A 3 -39.05 -28.06 37.36
N ILE A 4 -39.76 -28.91 36.63
CA ILE A 4 -39.95 -28.97 35.16
C ILE A 4 -40.73 -27.69 34.79
N PRO A 5 -40.54 -26.98 33.63
CA PRO A 5 -41.24 -27.48 32.44
C PRO A 5 -40.82 -27.09 31.01
N LYS A 6 -41.14 -28.05 30.14
CA LYS A 6 -41.96 -27.98 28.91
C LYS A 6 -41.49 -27.12 27.74
N GLY A 7 -41.31 -27.84 26.62
CA GLY A 7 -41.75 -27.42 25.30
C GLY A 7 -40.77 -26.49 24.60
N LEU A 8 -40.78 -26.37 23.28
CA LEU A 8 -41.72 -26.87 22.31
C LEU A 8 -41.05 -26.75 20.94
N ALA A 9 -41.43 -27.65 20.05
CA ALA A 9 -41.53 -27.42 18.61
C ALA A 9 -40.26 -27.17 17.79
N ARG A 10 -39.94 -28.21 17.01
CA ARG A 10 -39.59 -28.12 15.58
C ARG A 10 -40.20 -26.90 14.91
N VAL A 11 -39.40 -26.16 14.15
CA VAL A 11 -39.79 -25.73 12.80
C VAL A 11 -38.55 -25.80 11.90
N VAL A 12 -38.52 -26.84 11.06
CA VAL A 12 -37.67 -26.90 9.87
C VAL A 12 -38.26 -25.93 8.86
N GLY A 13 -37.61 -24.80 8.66
CA GLY A 13 -37.98 -23.82 7.63
C GLY A 13 -37.18 -24.05 6.36
N VAL A 14 -37.64 -24.97 5.51
CA VAL A 14 -37.21 -25.05 4.11
C VAL A 14 -37.98 -23.97 3.35
N LEU A 15 -37.31 -22.89 2.96
CA LEU A 15 -37.85 -21.94 1.99
C LEU A 15 -37.20 -22.24 0.63
N SER A 16 -37.86 -23.11 -0.14
CA SER A 16 -37.68 -23.18 -1.59
C SER A 16 -38.52 -22.08 -2.22
N VAL A 17 -37.89 -21.12 -2.90
CA VAL A 17 -38.59 -20.18 -3.79
C VAL A 17 -37.84 -20.01 -5.10
N ALA A 18 -38.58 -20.37 -6.16
CA ALA A 18 -38.51 -19.93 -7.55
C ALA A 18 -37.26 -20.27 -8.38
N ALA A 19 -37.46 -21.25 -9.26
CA ALA A 19 -36.78 -21.34 -10.55
C ALA A 19 -37.10 -20.09 -11.39
N GLY A 20 -36.15 -19.17 -11.46
CA GLY A 20 -36.09 -18.13 -12.48
C GLY A 20 -35.03 -18.53 -13.51
N ILE A 21 -35.47 -18.89 -14.71
CA ILE A 21 -34.60 -19.10 -15.86
C ILE A 21 -34.03 -17.72 -16.22
N ILE A 22 -32.74 -17.51 -15.93
CA ILE A 22 -31.98 -16.41 -16.51
C ILE A 22 -30.78 -17.04 -17.21
N ALA A 23 -30.74 -16.83 -18.53
CA ALA A 23 -29.72 -17.30 -19.44
C ALA A 23 -28.28 -16.94 -18.98
N PRO A 24 -27.26 -17.70 -19.41
CA PRO A 24 -25.89 -17.51 -18.98
C PRO A 24 -25.34 -16.21 -19.56
N PHE A 25 -25.11 -15.20 -18.73
CA PHE A 25 -24.22 -14.11 -19.11
C PHE A 25 -22.79 -14.65 -19.07
N HIS A 26 -22.32 -15.19 -20.20
CA HIS A 26 -20.90 -15.19 -20.50
C HIS A 26 -20.46 -13.74 -20.58
N THR A 27 -19.81 -13.24 -19.54
CA THR A 27 -18.77 -12.24 -19.74
C THR A 27 -17.67 -12.56 -18.75
N THR A 28 -16.66 -13.25 -19.26
CA THR A 28 -15.29 -13.15 -18.78
C THR A 28 -14.84 -11.69 -18.89
N ALA A 29 -15.39 -10.83 -18.05
CA ALA A 29 -14.68 -9.64 -17.65
C ALA A 29 -13.67 -10.14 -16.63
N SER A 30 -12.56 -10.66 -17.16
CA SER A 30 -11.30 -10.53 -16.47
C SER A 30 -11.22 -9.06 -16.11
N ALA A 31 -11.59 -8.72 -14.87
CA ALA A 31 -11.18 -7.49 -14.25
C ALA A 31 -9.66 -7.61 -14.12
N GLN A 32 -8.98 -7.49 -15.26
CA GLN A 32 -7.71 -6.81 -15.33
C GLN A 32 -8.04 -5.45 -14.74
N ALA A 33 -7.92 -5.36 -13.41
CA ALA A 33 -7.73 -4.11 -12.74
C ALA A 33 -6.59 -3.48 -13.52
N ALA A 34 -6.93 -2.55 -14.42
CA ALA A 34 -5.96 -1.71 -15.08
C ALA A 34 -5.02 -1.29 -13.96
N PRO A 35 -3.70 -1.52 -14.10
CA PRO A 35 -2.77 -1.22 -13.02
C PRO A 35 -3.12 0.19 -12.60
N THR A 36 -3.66 0.32 -11.39
CA THR A 36 -3.99 1.63 -10.87
C THR A 36 -2.63 2.28 -10.90
N LEU A 37 -2.43 3.19 -11.86
CA LEU A 37 -1.22 3.99 -11.91
C LEU A 37 -1.20 4.58 -10.52
N LEU A 38 -0.28 4.09 -9.69
CA LEU A 38 -0.14 4.47 -8.30
C LEU A 38 0.48 5.86 -8.36
N HIS A 39 -0.35 6.80 -8.78
CA HIS A 39 -0.04 8.17 -8.98
C HIS A 39 -0.24 8.83 -7.63
N TRP A 40 0.80 9.51 -7.17
CA TRP A 40 0.69 10.36 -6.02
C TRP A 40 -0.38 11.43 -6.29
N PRO A 41 -1.41 11.56 -5.44
CA PRO A 41 -2.45 12.58 -5.65
C PRO A 41 -1.91 14.00 -5.46
N ASP A 42 -0.77 14.14 -4.80
CA ASP A 42 -0.12 15.42 -4.53
C ASP A 42 1.09 15.59 -5.47
N PRO A 43 1.11 16.63 -6.33
CA PRO A 43 2.18 16.84 -7.32
C PRO A 43 3.54 17.08 -6.67
N THR A 44 3.61 17.39 -5.38
CA THR A 44 4.89 17.54 -4.69
C THR A 44 5.67 16.22 -4.57
N TYR A 45 5.00 15.08 -4.76
CA TYR A 45 5.61 13.75 -4.76
C TYR A 45 5.97 13.23 -6.17
N GLU A 46 5.87 14.10 -7.19
CA GLU A 46 6.44 13.79 -8.49
C GLU A 46 7.93 13.48 -8.35
N ALA A 47 8.38 12.37 -8.94
CA ALA A 47 9.78 11.95 -8.87
C ALA A 47 10.75 13.06 -9.30
N ARG A 48 10.36 13.81 -10.35
CA ARG A 48 11.12 14.96 -10.85
C ARG A 48 11.29 16.09 -9.84
N ARG A 49 10.50 16.18 -8.77
CA ARG A 49 10.56 17.23 -7.73
C ARG A 49 11.25 16.76 -6.46
N GLN A 50 11.12 15.49 -6.14
CA GLN A 50 11.67 14.86 -4.94
C GLN A 50 13.19 14.66 -5.01
N CYS A 51 13.75 14.45 -6.20
CA CYS A 51 15.21 14.33 -6.41
C CYS A 51 15.79 15.57 -7.12
N ARG A 52 15.54 16.77 -6.57
CA ARG A 52 16.07 18.06 -7.11
C ARG A 52 17.16 18.70 -6.25
N GLY A 53 17.65 17.99 -5.23
CA GLY A 53 18.74 18.52 -4.42
C GLY A 53 20.07 18.43 -5.16
N ASN A 54 20.89 19.46 -5.06
CA ASN A 54 22.30 19.38 -5.47
C ASN A 54 23.11 18.67 -4.37
N PHE A 55 22.76 17.42 -4.09
CA PHE A 55 23.48 16.58 -3.12
C PHE A 55 24.56 15.77 -3.84
N SER A 56 25.75 15.72 -3.26
CA SER A 56 26.75 14.74 -3.64
C SER A 56 26.38 13.35 -3.12
N VAL A 57 26.99 12.30 -3.65
CA VAL A 57 26.79 10.94 -3.13
C VAL A 57 27.22 10.86 -1.65
N ALA A 58 28.29 11.54 -1.26
CA ALA A 58 28.75 11.60 0.12
C ALA A 58 27.73 12.27 1.06
N ASP A 59 27.09 13.35 0.60
CA ASP A 59 26.01 14.00 1.36
C ASP A 59 24.85 13.02 1.59
N LEU A 60 24.45 12.28 0.55
CA LEU A 60 23.37 11.29 0.64
C LEU A 60 23.73 10.12 1.56
N GLU A 61 24.97 9.64 1.52
CA GLU A 61 25.47 8.60 2.43
C GLU A 61 25.37 9.06 3.90
N SER A 62 25.61 10.34 4.19
CA SER A 62 25.43 10.91 5.55
C SER A 62 23.97 10.92 6.04
N TYR A 63 23.00 10.84 5.12
CA TYR A 63 21.57 10.76 5.46
C TYR A 63 21.09 9.31 5.60
N LEU A 64 21.79 8.31 5.03
CA LEU A 64 21.29 6.93 4.97
C LEU A 64 20.91 6.36 6.33
N SER A 65 21.77 6.51 7.35
CA SER A 65 21.48 6.01 8.71
C SER A 65 20.20 6.60 9.29
N ARG A 66 19.89 7.87 8.97
CA ARG A 66 18.65 8.54 9.38
C ARG A 66 17.46 8.05 8.56
N VAL A 67 17.62 7.86 7.24
CA VAL A 67 16.54 7.37 6.39
C VAL A 67 16.15 5.93 6.72
N GLN A 68 17.08 5.11 7.20
CA GLN A 68 16.78 3.73 7.62
C GLN A 68 15.69 3.63 8.69
N VAL A 69 15.43 4.70 9.46
CA VAL A 69 14.30 4.75 10.41
C VAL A 69 12.96 4.48 9.71
N ALA A 70 12.82 4.83 8.43
CA ALA A 70 11.61 4.60 7.65
C ALA A 70 11.26 3.11 7.51
N ARG A 71 12.26 2.21 7.57
CA ARG A 71 12.05 0.75 7.52
C ARG A 71 11.30 0.21 8.73
N SER A 72 11.31 0.95 9.84
CA SER A 72 10.51 0.59 11.02
C SER A 72 9.01 0.84 10.82
N LEU A 73 8.64 1.61 9.79
CA LEU A 73 7.24 1.93 9.50
C LEU A 73 6.58 0.82 8.67
N PRO A 74 5.40 0.33 9.06
CA PRO A 74 4.66 -0.66 8.29
C PRO A 74 4.37 -0.16 6.87
N GLY A 75 4.63 -1.02 5.89
CA GLY A 75 4.39 -0.71 4.49
C GLY A 75 5.53 0.03 3.79
N THR A 76 6.69 0.21 4.45
CA THR A 76 7.92 0.71 3.83
C THR A 76 8.79 -0.47 3.40
N GLY A 77 9.36 -0.42 2.19
CA GLY A 77 10.33 -1.40 1.71
C GLY A 77 11.77 -1.04 2.06
N ASP A 78 12.72 -1.69 1.40
CA ASP A 78 14.14 -1.43 1.64
C ASP A 78 14.58 -0.08 1.06
N VAL A 79 15.31 0.67 1.89
CA VAL A 79 15.87 1.97 1.55
C VAL A 79 17.15 1.76 0.76
N VAL A 80 17.26 2.39 -0.41
CA VAL A 80 18.41 2.24 -1.30
C VAL A 80 18.93 3.60 -1.74
N LEU A 81 20.26 3.78 -1.72
CA LEU A 81 20.91 4.91 -2.37
C LEU A 81 21.02 4.65 -3.87
N ASP A 82 20.29 5.42 -4.67
CA ASP A 82 20.48 5.48 -6.11
C ASP A 82 21.58 6.51 -6.41
N ARG A 83 22.78 6.00 -6.71
CA ARG A 83 23.98 6.82 -6.98
C ARG A 83 23.89 7.53 -8.33
N ASP A 84 23.19 6.94 -9.30
CA ASP A 84 23.07 7.48 -10.66
C ASP A 84 22.09 8.66 -10.65
N SER A 85 20.92 8.46 -10.03
CA SER A 85 19.90 9.50 -9.86
C SER A 85 20.20 10.48 -8.71
N ARG A 86 21.29 10.23 -7.95
CA ARG A 86 21.70 10.98 -6.75
C ARG A 86 20.53 11.21 -5.79
N CYS A 87 19.88 10.13 -5.39
CA CYS A 87 18.69 10.19 -4.55
C CYS A 87 18.55 8.94 -3.68
N ILE A 88 17.92 9.06 -2.51
CA ILE A 88 17.62 7.90 -1.66
C ILE A 88 16.20 7.44 -1.97
N ARG A 89 16.05 6.24 -2.50
CA ARG A 89 14.74 5.64 -2.82
C ARG A 89 14.16 4.99 -1.58
N VAL A 90 12.90 5.30 -1.30
CA VAL A 90 12.12 4.75 -0.20
C VAL A 90 10.80 4.20 -0.78
N PRO A 91 10.77 2.89 -1.07
CA PRO A 91 9.56 2.18 -1.46
C PRO A 91 8.46 2.27 -0.40
N VAL A 92 7.23 2.58 -0.79
CA VAL A 92 6.07 2.63 0.11
C VAL A 92 4.86 1.94 -0.52
N GLN A 93 4.07 1.23 0.27
CA GLN A 93 2.91 0.48 -0.22
C GLN A 93 1.68 1.36 -0.49
N THR A 94 1.54 2.47 0.23
CA THR A 94 0.37 3.35 0.13
C THR A 94 0.76 4.82 0.23
N VAL A 95 -0.12 5.70 -0.27
CA VAL A 95 0.03 7.16 -0.13
C VAL A 95 0.09 7.56 1.34
N GLY A 96 -0.75 6.95 2.19
CA GLY A 96 -0.77 7.19 3.63
C GLY A 96 0.56 6.84 4.28
N THR A 97 1.14 5.68 3.93
CA THR A 97 2.47 5.27 4.41
C THR A 97 3.54 6.28 4.00
N GLY A 98 3.60 6.71 2.73
CA GLY A 98 4.65 7.65 2.35
C GLY A 98 4.46 9.07 2.90
N ARG A 99 3.23 9.51 3.21
CA ARG A 99 3.01 10.73 3.99
C ARG A 99 3.58 10.61 5.40
N LEU A 100 3.35 9.47 6.06
CA LEU A 100 3.92 9.21 7.39
C LEU A 100 5.46 9.16 7.34
N VAL A 101 6.02 8.48 6.34
CA VAL A 101 7.48 8.44 6.10
C VAL A 101 8.02 9.86 5.91
N GLU A 102 7.39 10.70 5.09
CA GLU A 102 7.82 12.10 4.89
C GLU A 102 7.89 12.87 6.22
N LEU A 103 6.87 12.73 7.08
CA LEU A 103 6.85 13.38 8.40
C LEU A 103 7.98 12.90 9.31
N VAL A 104 8.23 11.59 9.35
CA VAL A 104 9.30 11.02 10.16
C VAL A 104 10.67 11.49 9.65
N LEU A 105 10.90 11.44 8.34
CA LEU A 105 12.16 11.87 7.72
C LEU A 105 12.42 13.37 7.97
N ARG A 106 11.38 14.19 7.91
CA ARG A 106 11.47 15.61 8.29
C ARG A 106 11.83 15.78 9.77
N GLY A 107 11.28 14.95 10.65
CA GLY A 107 11.60 14.94 12.08
C GLY A 107 13.05 14.57 12.39
N VAL A 108 13.68 13.72 11.58
CA VAL A 108 15.11 13.36 11.68
C VAL A 108 16.02 14.21 10.79
N ALA A 109 15.54 15.39 10.37
CA ALA A 109 16.29 16.37 9.59
C ALA A 109 16.85 15.83 8.26
N VAL A 110 16.12 14.93 7.59
CA VAL A 110 16.43 14.52 6.21
C VAL A 110 15.73 15.47 5.23
N PRO A 111 16.47 16.10 4.29
CA PRO A 111 15.86 16.96 3.29
C PRO A 111 14.93 16.19 2.35
N ARG A 112 13.72 16.71 2.13
CA ARG A 112 12.76 16.11 1.16
C ARG A 112 13.35 15.96 -0.25
N ARG A 113 14.24 16.89 -0.64
CA ARG A 113 14.89 16.89 -1.96
C ARG A 113 15.97 15.81 -2.14
N ALA A 114 16.29 15.06 -1.08
CA ALA A 114 17.27 13.98 -1.08
C ALA A 114 16.61 12.59 -1.22
N VAL A 115 15.28 12.52 -1.16
CA VAL A 115 14.53 11.26 -0.99
C VAL A 115 13.43 11.15 -2.04
N LEU A 116 13.36 10.00 -2.72
CA LEU A 116 12.27 9.61 -3.60
C LEU A 116 11.31 8.68 -2.86
N LEU A 117 10.03 9.05 -2.75
CA LEU A 117 8.99 8.19 -2.21
C LEU A 117 8.27 7.48 -3.36
N GLU A 118 8.45 6.17 -3.46
CA GLU A 118 8.01 5.39 -4.61
C GLU A 118 6.88 4.45 -4.22
N LEU A 119 5.69 4.67 -4.78
CA LEU A 119 4.56 3.77 -4.57
C LEU A 119 4.83 2.44 -5.27
N GLN A 120 4.91 1.37 -4.47
CA GLN A 120 5.11 0.03 -4.97
C GLN A 120 3.81 -0.48 -5.60
N SER A 121 3.87 -0.87 -6.88
CA SER A 121 2.80 -1.67 -7.46
C SER A 121 2.83 -3.04 -6.80
N ARG A 122 1.74 -3.43 -6.14
CA ARG A 122 1.58 -4.84 -5.74
C ARG A 122 1.55 -5.65 -7.02
N SER A 123 2.65 -6.30 -7.38
CA SER A 123 2.55 -7.47 -8.22
C SER A 123 1.74 -8.49 -7.42
N ARG A 124 0.54 -8.78 -7.91
CA ARG A 124 -0.30 -9.84 -7.36
C ARG A 124 0.48 -11.13 -7.61
N ALA A 125 1.25 -11.59 -6.63
CA ALA A 125 1.86 -12.90 -6.66
C ALA A 125 0.72 -13.90 -6.82
N SER A 126 0.58 -14.44 -8.04
CA SER A 126 -0.37 -15.50 -8.32
C SER A 126 0.10 -16.72 -7.57
N ARG A 127 -0.64 -16.96 -6.48
CA ARG A 127 -0.69 -18.19 -5.72
C ARG A 127 -0.94 -19.35 -6.70
N THR A 128 0.02 -20.28 -6.74
CA THR A 128 -0.06 -21.73 -7.05
C THR A 128 -1.09 -22.19 -8.08
#